data_AF-A0A970PN42-F1
#
_entry.id   AF-A0A970PN42-F1
#
_cell.length_a   1.000
_cell.length_b   1.000
_cell.length_c   1.000
_cell.angle_alpha   90.00
_cell.angle_beta   90.00
_cell.angle_gamma   90.00
#
_symmetry.space_group_name_H-M   'P 1'
#
loop_
_entity.id
_entity.type
_entity.pdbx_description
1 polymer ?
#
loop_
_entity_poly.entity_id
_entity_poly.type
_entity_poly.pdbx_seq_one_letter_code
_entity_poly.pdbx_strand_id
1 'polypeptide(L)'
;MSKGRRILKDQRLLLLIIIVVLSATVGIINPRFVRLNNIMAILQQISVLGVLTMAMSMLLISGGIDLSIGNMMTLSGVVVATLLMRGANLLVAVLAGMGVSTLCGLLNG
;
A
#
# COMPACT_ATOMS: atom_id res chain seq x y z
N MET A 1 -26.74 -28.48 -2.63
CA MET A 1 -25.40 -27.95 -2.32
C MET A 1 -25.46 -26.44 -2.15
N SER A 2 -25.22 -25.97 -0.92
CA SER A 2 -25.64 -24.68 -0.34
C SER A 2 -24.95 -23.44 -0.96
N LYS A 3 -25.76 -22.43 -1.30
CA LYS A 3 -25.38 -21.10 -1.83
C LYS A 3 -24.26 -20.40 -1.05
N GLY A 4 -24.07 -20.71 0.24
CA GLY A 4 -23.02 -20.12 1.09
C GLY A 4 -21.58 -20.35 0.59
N ARG A 5 -21.32 -21.46 -0.10
CA ARG A 5 -19.98 -21.75 -0.66
C ARG A 5 -19.63 -20.94 -1.92
N ARG A 6 -20.61 -20.35 -2.62
CA ARG A 6 -20.37 -19.48 -3.79
C ARG A 6 -20.02 -18.05 -3.38
N ILE A 7 -20.58 -17.57 -2.28
CA ILE A 7 -20.29 -16.22 -1.72
C ILE A 7 -18.82 -16.13 -1.29
N LEU A 8 -18.26 -17.21 -0.72
CA LEU A 8 -16.84 -17.30 -0.36
C LEU A 8 -15.89 -17.50 -1.56
N LYS A 9 -16.41 -17.77 -2.76
CA LYS A 9 -15.58 -17.87 -3.98
C LYS A 9 -15.39 -16.52 -4.68
N ASP A 10 -16.19 -15.51 -4.32
CA ASP A 10 -16.10 -14.21 -4.93
C ASP A 10 -15.11 -13.33 -4.15
N GLN A 11 -13.91 -13.15 -4.72
CA GLN A 11 -12.80 -12.46 -4.06
C GLN A 11 -13.17 -11.04 -3.62
N ARG A 12 -14.05 -10.37 -4.36
CA ARG A 12 -14.53 -9.01 -4.05
C ARG A 12 -15.35 -8.99 -2.76
N LEU A 13 -16.29 -9.95 -2.63
CA LEU A 13 -17.13 -10.08 -1.45
C LEU A 13 -16.29 -10.50 -0.24
N LEU A 14 -15.34 -11.41 -0.45
CA LEU A 14 -14.43 -11.86 0.61
C LEU A 14 -13.57 -10.69 1.13
N LEU A 15 -13.00 -9.86 0.24
CA LEU A 15 -12.26 -8.66 0.64
C LEU A 15 -13.15 -7.67 1.40
N LEU A 16 -14.37 -7.43 0.95
CA LEU A 16 -15.30 -6.53 1.63
C LEU A 16 -15.63 -7.01 3.04
N ILE A 17 -15.90 -8.31 3.21
CA ILE A 17 -16.14 -8.92 4.52
C ILE A 17 -14.92 -8.75 5.43
N ILE A 18 -13.71 -9.01 4.92
CA ILE A 18 -12.47 -8.85 5.70
C ILE A 18 -12.30 -7.40 6.15
N ILE A 19 -12.51 -6.42 5.26
CA ILE A 19 -12.38 -4.99 5.59
C ILE A 19 -13.35 -4.60 6.68
N VAL A 20 -14.61 -5.03 6.60
CA VAL A 20 -15.63 -4.71 7.61
C VAL A 20 -15.27 -5.33 8.96
N VAL A 21 -14.87 -6.60 8.98
CA VAL A 21 -14.51 -7.31 10.22
C VAL A 21 -13.27 -6.67 10.87
N LEU A 22 -12.23 -6.38 10.09
CA LEU A 22 -11.02 -5.72 10.59
C LEU A 22 -11.34 -4.31 11.12
N SER A 23 -12.11 -3.53 10.37
CA SER A 23 -12.48 -2.17 10.77
C SER A 23 -13.29 -2.16 12.07
N ALA A 24 -14.24 -3.09 12.23
CA ALA A 24 -15.02 -3.23 13.46
C ALA A 24 -14.13 -3.66 14.64
N THR A 25 -13.28 -4.68 14.44
CA THR A 25 -12.39 -5.19 15.50
C THR A 25 -11.40 -4.12 15.96
N VAL A 26 -10.73 -3.44 15.04
CA VAL A 26 -9.79 -2.35 15.34
C VAL A 26 -10.52 -1.16 15.95
N GLY A 27 -11.73 -0.84 15.49
CA GLY A 27 -12.55 0.22 16.05
C GLY A 27 -12.95 -0.01 17.51
N ILE A 28 -13.23 -1.26 17.89
CA ILE A 28 -13.53 -1.65 19.29
C ILE A 28 -12.25 -1.57 20.15
N ILE A 29 -11.12 -2.08 19.65
CA ILE A 29 -9.86 -2.10 20.39
C ILE A 29 -9.29 -0.69 20.57
N ASN A 30 -9.42 0.15 19.54
CA ASN A 30 -8.87 1.50 19.53
C ASN A 30 -9.94 2.53 19.12
N PRO A 31 -10.61 3.19 20.07
CA PRO A 31 -11.65 4.17 19.77
C PRO A 31 -11.11 5.42 19.03
N ARG A 32 -9.79 5.61 18.94
CA ARG A 32 -9.21 6.66 18.07
C ARG A 32 -9.32 6.34 16.59
N PHE A 33 -9.45 5.07 16.22
CA PHE A 33 -9.56 4.63 14.83
C PHE A 33 -10.83 5.15 14.15
N VAL A 34 -11.96 5.15 14.86
CA VAL A 34 -13.28 5.58 14.34
C VAL A 34 -13.50 7.10 14.50
N ARG A 35 -12.53 7.84 15.03
CA ARG A 35 -12.65 9.31 15.13
C ARG A 35 -12.71 9.94 13.75
N LEU A 36 -13.54 10.96 13.59
CA LEU A 36 -13.67 11.75 12.36
C LEU A 36 -12.31 12.19 11.81
N ASN A 37 -11.39 12.66 12.66
CA ASN A 37 -10.05 13.07 12.19
C ASN A 37 -9.27 11.93 11.55
N ASN A 38 -9.34 10.71 12.10
CA ASN A 38 -8.64 9.55 11.53
C ASN A 38 -9.30 9.10 10.23
N ILE A 39 -10.64 9.07 10.18
CA ILE A 39 -11.38 8.76 8.95
C ILE A 39 -11.07 9.78 7.86
N MET A 40 -11.07 11.08 8.19
CA MET A 40 -10.72 12.14 7.24
C MET A 40 -9.27 12.03 6.76
N ALA A 41 -8.33 11.72 7.65
CA ALA A 41 -6.93 11.49 7.27
C ALA A 41 -6.80 10.31 6.30
N ILE A 42 -7.49 9.20 6.57
CA ILE A 42 -7.52 8.02 5.67
C ILE A 42 -8.13 8.40 4.31
N LEU A 43 -9.28 9.09 4.30
CA LEU A 43 -9.93 9.51 3.05
C LEU A 43 -9.05 10.45 2.23
N GLN A 44 -8.39 11.42 2.87
CA GLN A 44 -7.44 12.30 2.20
C GLN A 44 -6.26 11.53 1.61
N GLN A 45 -5.70 10.57 2.36
CA GLN A 45 -4.62 9.72 1.86
C GLN A 45 -5.05 8.90 0.64
N ILE A 46 -6.26 8.32 0.68
CA ILE A 46 -6.82 7.57 -0.45
C ILE A 46 -7.09 8.51 -1.65
N SER A 47 -7.59 9.73 -1.43
CA SER A 47 -7.81 10.71 -2.49
C SER A 47 -6.51 11.08 -3.20
N VAL A 48 -5.45 11.36 -2.45
CA VAL A 48 -4.12 11.68 -3.01
C VAL A 48 -3.58 10.48 -3.80
N LEU A 49 -3.64 9.28 -3.22
CA LEU A 49 -3.22 8.06 -3.90
C LEU A 49 -4.05 7.79 -5.16
N GLY A 50 -5.36 8.05 -5.12
CA GLY A 50 -6.27 7.90 -6.25
C GLY A 50 -5.87 8.79 -7.42
N VAL A 51 -5.68 10.09 -7.19
CA VAL A 51 -5.22 11.03 -8.23
C VAL A 51 -3.86 10.61 -8.80
N LEU A 52 -2.92 10.20 -7.94
CA LEU A 52 -1.62 9.70 -8.36
C LEU A 52 -1.73 8.46 -9.25
N THR A 53 -2.55 7.47 -8.86
CA THR A 53 -2.74 6.23 -9.63
C THR A 53 -3.41 6.48 -10.98
N MET A 54 -4.29 7.48 -11.09
CA MET A 54 -4.86 7.88 -12.38
C MET A 54 -3.79 8.43 -13.33
N ALA A 55 -2.88 9.26 -12.83
CA ALA A 55 -1.74 9.75 -13.60
C ALA A 55 -0.79 8.60 -14.00
N MET A 56 -0.49 7.69 -13.06
CA MET A 56 0.31 6.49 -13.34
C MET A 56 -0.36 5.59 -14.39
N SER A 57 -1.69 5.44 -14.37
CA SER A 57 -2.41 4.63 -15.35
C SER A 57 -2.26 5.17 -16.77
N MET A 58 -2.24 6.49 -16.96
CA MET A 58 -1.96 7.08 -18.27
C MET A 58 -0.52 6.81 -18.73
N LEU A 59 0.44 6.86 -17.81
CA LEU A 59 1.85 6.56 -18.10
C LEU A 59 2.07 5.08 -18.47
N LEU A 60 1.39 4.16 -17.78
CA LEU A 60 1.40 2.73 -18.11
C LEU A 60 0.86 2.47 -19.52
N ILE A 61 -0.24 3.13 -19.90
CA ILE A 61 -0.84 2.99 -21.24
C ILE A 61 0.06 3.60 -22.33
N SER A 62 0.78 4.68 -22.01
CA SER A 62 1.74 5.31 -22.92
C SER A 62 2.95 4.43 -23.26
N GLY A 63 3.11 3.26 -22.61
CA GLY A 63 4.15 2.27 -22.90
C GLY A 63 5.55 2.68 -22.49
N GLY A 64 5.71 3.84 -21.84
CA GLY A 64 7.00 4.39 -21.42
C GLY A 64 7.39 4.06 -19.98
N ILE A 65 6.46 3.57 -19.16
CA ILE A 65 6.73 3.19 -17.76
C ILE A 65 6.21 1.78 -17.52
N ASP A 66 7.06 0.92 -16.96
CA ASP A 66 6.72 -0.45 -16.59
C ASP A 66 5.95 -0.49 -15.26
N LEU A 67 5.16 -1.55 -15.04
CA LEU A 67 4.47 -1.82 -13.77
C LEU A 67 5.46 -2.09 -12.60
N SER A 68 6.77 -2.09 -12.88
CA SER A 68 7.87 -2.23 -11.93
C SER A 68 7.84 -1.21 -10.79
N ILE A 69 7.08 -0.11 -10.90
CA ILE A 69 6.91 0.88 -9.82
C ILE A 69 6.40 0.26 -8.50
N GLY A 70 5.55 -0.77 -8.58
CA GLY A 70 5.08 -1.52 -7.40
C GLY A 70 6.17 -2.35 -6.74
N ASN A 71 7.03 -2.98 -7.55
CA ASN A 71 8.17 -3.74 -7.06
C ASN A 71 9.24 -2.83 -6.46
N MET A 72 9.45 -1.64 -7.03
CA MET A 72 10.38 -0.64 -6.50
C MET A 72 9.94 -0.08 -5.14
N MET A 73 8.64 0.18 -4.97
CA MET A 73 8.08 0.58 -3.69
C MET A 73 8.30 -0.50 -2.62
N THR A 74 8.07 -1.76 -2.99
CA THR A 74 8.30 -2.91 -2.10
C THR A 74 9.78 -3.07 -1.75
N LEU A 75 10.68 -2.96 -2.74
CA LEU A 75 12.12 -3.04 -2.56
C LEU A 75 12.62 -1.96 -1.59
N SER A 76 12.19 -0.71 -1.78
CA SER A 76 12.55 0.40 -0.89
C SER A 76 12.11 0.10 0.55
N GLY A 77 10.88 -0.37 0.74
CA GLY A 77 10.36 -0.75 2.06
C GLY A 77 11.13 -1.89 2.72
N VAL A 78 11.49 -2.93 1.95
CA VAL A 78 12.28 -4.07 2.44
C VAL A 78 13.68 -3.64 2.85
N VAL A 79 14.34 -2.77 2.07
CA VAL A 79 15.67 -2.23 2.40
C VAL A 79 15.63 -1.44 3.70
N VAL A 80 14.67 -0.52 3.83
CA VAL A 80 14.48 0.29 5.05
C VAL A 80 14.22 -0.61 6.26
N ALA A 81 13.25 -1.54 6.14
CA ALA A 81 12.88 -2.44 7.23
C ALA A 81 14.07 -3.32 7.66
N THR A 82 14.82 -3.86 6.70
CA THR A 82 15.97 -4.73 6.98
C THR A 82 17.09 -3.97 7.70
N LEU A 83 17.37 -2.73 7.29
CA LEU A 83 18.39 -1.89 7.94
C LEU A 83 17.98 -1.49 9.36
N LEU A 84 16.72 -1.14 9.57
CA LEU A 84 16.18 -0.84 10.89
C LEU A 84 16.25 -2.07 11.82
N MET A 85 15.89 -3.26 11.31
CA MET A 85 15.98 -4.52 12.07
C MET A 85 17.43 -4.88 12.44
N ARG A 86 18.41 -4.43 11.66
CA ARG A 86 19.85 -4.59 11.95
C ARG A 86 20.43 -3.49 12.84
N GLY A 87 19.59 -2.60 13.37
CA GLY A 87 20.01 -1.54 14.30
C GLY A 87 20.59 -0.29 13.62
N ALA A 88 20.42 -0.14 12.29
CA ALA A 88 20.82 1.10 11.63
C ALA A 88 19.92 2.28 12.06
N ASN A 89 20.49 3.48 12.08
CA ASN A 89 19.73 4.70 12.35
C ASN A 89 18.71 4.95 11.23
N LEU A 90 17.53 5.48 11.58
CA LEU A 90 16.41 5.76 10.67
C LEU A 90 16.86 6.56 9.44
N LEU A 91 17.70 7.57 9.63
CA LEU A 91 18.17 8.41 8.54
C LEU A 91 18.98 7.61 7.50
N VAL A 92 19.85 6.70 7.97
CA VAL A 92 20.66 5.83 7.10
C VAL A 92 19.77 4.82 6.37
N ALA A 93 18.79 4.24 7.06
CA ALA A 93 17.86 3.29 6.47
C ALA A 93 17.03 3.93 5.35
N VAL A 94 16.50 5.13 5.56
CA VAL A 94 15.73 5.88 4.57
C VAL A 94 16.59 6.26 3.37
N LEU A 95 17.79 6.80 3.59
CA LEU A 95 18.68 7.19 2.49
C LEU A 95 19.12 5.98 1.65
N ALA A 96 19.40 4.85 2.29
CA ALA A 96 19.73 3.61 1.58
C ALA A 96 18.53 3.08 0.79
N GLY A 97 17.32 3.08 1.37
CA GLY A 97 16.10 2.69 0.68
C GLY A 97 15.79 3.56 -0.54
N MET A 98 15.96 4.87 -0.41
CA MET A 98 15.85 5.81 -1.53
C MET A 98 16.91 5.50 -2.59
N GLY A 99 18.19 5.44 -2.21
CA GLY A 99 19.29 5.21 -3.14
C GLY A 99 19.15 3.92 -3.95
N VAL A 100 18.80 2.80 -3.29
CA VAL A 100 18.57 1.51 -3.97
C VAL A 100 17.39 1.60 -4.93
N SER A 101 16.26 2.18 -4.51
CA SER A 101 15.09 2.31 -5.38
C SER A 101 15.31 3.26 -6.57
N THR A 102 16.05 4.36 -6.39
CA THR A 102 16.39 5.28 -7.47
C THR A 102 17.32 4.62 -8.48
N LEU A 103 18.34 3.88 -8.02
CA LEU A 103 19.25 3.15 -8.91
C LEU A 103 18.48 2.09 -9.73
N CYS A 104 17.64 1.30 -9.08
CA CYS A 104 16.79 0.33 -9.79
C CYS A 104 15.82 1.02 -10.77
N GLY A 105 15.32 2.21 -10.44
CA GLY A 105 14.46 2.99 -11.32
C GLY A 105 15.17 3.45 -12.58
N LEU A 106 16.38 4.00 -12.42
CA LEU A 106 17.22 4.40 -13.54
C LEU A 106 17.58 3.24 -14.47
N LEU A 107 17.71 2.03 -13.92
CA LEU A 107 17.97 0.83 -14.72
C LEU A 107 16.72 0.32 -15.47
N ASN A 108 15.53 0.56 -14.92
CA ASN A 108 14.27 0.12 -15.52
C ASN A 108 13.71 1.08 -16.58
N GLY A 109 14.14 2.35 -16.58
CA GLY A 109 13.67 3.37 -17.53
C GLY A 109 12.63 4.31 -16.93
#